data_AF-D6K413-F1
#
_entry.id   AF-D6K413-F1
#
_cell.length_a   1.000
_cell.length_b   1.000
_cell.length_c   1.000
_cell.angle_alpha   90.00
_cell.angle_beta   90.00
_cell.angle_gamma   90.00
#
_symmetry.space_group_name_H-M   'P 1'
#
loop_
_entity.id
_entity.type
_entity.pdbx_description
1 polymer ?
#
loop_
_entity_poly.entity_id
_entity_poly.type
_entity_poly.pdbx_seq_one_letter_code
_entity_poly.pdbx_strand_id
1 'polypeptide(L)'
;MPEYMIPAAFVTLESIPLTPNGKVDRKALPAPGSSAFTQEAYVEPRTPLERRVARAWLDALPVAQVGVENAFFDLGGDSIRAVTLVGVLRAEGLDVTVRDIFQLRTVAALCAALAERPLLDEAAQRVVAPFALLPEEDRKLLPDGLADAYPLAQNQIGMAVEMLSGDGRDSYHDVTSFRIKDERPFDAEAFRRAVDELTARHEMLRTSVHLTGYSVPMQLVHERAHVPVEVRDLRDRSAADVEAVLLGTAGQGDLFDLTRAPLLRMTVLLEPDGHWTVVFTQAHLITEGWTYHRLLMELVTCYRRVRDGLAPEPYRAPAVRYADFVAEELASLGSADDRAYWQSVIADRVPFAFPDSWGGAQGAADDTKDVVVGLADLQPALRRLAADAQASVKSVLLAAFVRVMGALTDERDVHVGLVCDTRPERIGADRVHGMYLNTVPFPVDRSAPSWRDLVRSVFRQEVGLWPHRRYPMPALQRSWSSGRLIDTIFNFVDFHGVDTDVVDVAAGRGGNLRTEFALNVIARPDRLGLSHDPRAMSRAQAELVGRMLRAVLEAMAADPRGDARGPLPLGAAPAAKPPAHVAATLHELVGERAARHPEHLAVVSGDITLS
;
A
#
# COMPACT_ATOMS: atom_id res chain seq x y z
N MET A 1 6.41 39.84 6.65
CA MET A 1 5.31 39.17 7.37
C MET A 1 5.63 37.70 7.48
N PRO A 2 5.25 37.01 8.57
CA PRO A 2 5.26 35.55 8.62
C PRO A 2 4.40 34.97 7.49
N GLU A 3 4.77 33.80 6.97
CA GLU A 3 4.13 33.16 5.82
C GLU A 3 2.62 32.90 6.03
N TYR A 4 2.22 32.53 7.25
CA TYR A 4 0.81 32.33 7.62
C TYR A 4 -0.04 33.61 7.61
N MET A 5 0.58 34.78 7.52
CA MET A 5 -0.13 36.05 7.42
C MET A 5 -0.27 36.55 5.97
N ILE A 6 0.33 35.87 4.99
CA ILE A 6 0.20 36.22 3.57
C ILE A 6 -1.10 35.56 3.03
N PRO A 7 -2.08 36.33 2.51
CA PRO A 7 -3.29 35.76 1.94
C PRO A 7 -2.99 34.80 0.79
N ALA A 8 -3.65 33.64 0.77
CA ALA A 8 -3.51 32.64 -0.30
C ALA A 8 -4.06 33.13 -1.66
N ALA A 9 -4.84 34.22 -1.65
CA ALA A 9 -5.33 34.85 -2.85
C ALA A 9 -5.42 36.38 -2.74
N PHE A 10 -5.10 37.07 -3.83
CA PHE A 10 -5.20 38.53 -3.98
C PHE A 10 -6.22 38.85 -5.07
N VAL A 11 -7.29 39.55 -4.70
CA VAL A 11 -8.36 39.97 -5.63
C VAL A 11 -8.31 41.48 -5.79
N THR A 12 -8.01 41.94 -7.01
CA THR A 12 -8.03 43.37 -7.36
C THR A 12 -9.48 43.83 -7.54
N LEU A 13 -9.83 44.94 -6.88
CA LEU A 13 -11.15 45.57 -6.96
C LEU A 13 -10.96 47.02 -7.38
N GLU A 14 -11.84 47.51 -8.26
CA GLU A 14 -11.86 48.94 -8.63
C GLU A 14 -12.38 49.82 -7.48
N SER A 15 -13.30 49.29 -6.67
CA SER A 15 -13.74 49.90 -5.42
C SER A 15 -14.21 48.84 -4.42
N ILE A 16 -14.08 49.13 -3.12
CA ILE A 16 -14.52 48.22 -2.06
C ILE A 16 -16.04 48.38 -1.90
N PRO A 17 -16.86 47.33 -2.09
CA PRO A 17 -18.31 47.43 -1.94
C PRO A 17 -18.66 47.70 -0.47
N LEU A 18 -19.52 48.71 -0.27
CA LEU A 18 -19.99 49.12 1.05
C LEU A 18 -21.50 48.87 1.18
N THR A 19 -21.91 48.45 2.37
CA THR A 19 -23.31 48.43 2.81
C THR A 19 -23.86 49.87 2.90
N PRO A 20 -25.19 50.07 2.95
CA PRO A 20 -25.80 51.40 3.13
C PRO A 20 -25.34 52.15 4.39
N ASN A 21 -24.79 51.44 5.38
CA ASN A 21 -24.23 52.00 6.61
C ASN A 21 -22.72 52.30 6.53
N GLY A 22 -22.12 52.27 5.34
CA GLY A 22 -20.71 52.61 5.11
C GLY A 22 -19.69 51.55 5.54
N LYS A 23 -20.12 50.33 5.93
CA LYS A 23 -19.23 49.21 6.26
C LYS A 23 -19.00 48.32 5.04
N VAL A 24 -17.84 47.66 4.95
CA VAL A 24 -17.52 46.70 3.87
C VAL A 24 -18.59 45.60 3.79
N ASP A 25 -19.19 45.45 2.62
CA ASP A 25 -20.13 44.38 2.34
C ASP A 25 -19.38 43.11 1.92
N ARG A 26 -19.10 42.25 2.90
CA ARG A 26 -18.37 40.99 2.69
C ARG A 26 -19.10 40.01 1.77
N LYS A 27 -20.42 40.12 1.63
CA LYS A 27 -21.20 39.22 0.76
C LYS A 27 -21.15 39.66 -0.71
N ALA A 28 -20.90 40.95 -0.94
CA ALA A 28 -20.74 41.52 -2.27
C ALA A 28 -19.29 41.46 -2.79
N LEU A 29 -18.33 40.99 -1.98
CA LEU A 29 -16.96 40.75 -2.45
C LEU A 29 -16.96 39.56 -3.42
N PRO A 30 -16.35 39.70 -4.62
CA PRO A 30 -16.26 38.59 -5.56
C PRO A 30 -15.39 37.47 -4.98
N ALA A 31 -15.77 36.23 -5.27
CA ALA A 31 -14.95 35.07 -4.95
C ALA A 31 -13.62 35.13 -5.73
N PRO A 32 -12.49 34.67 -5.16
CA PRO A 32 -11.22 34.63 -5.88
C PRO A 32 -11.31 33.75 -7.14
N GLY A 33 -10.98 34.31 -8.30
CA GLY A 33 -10.78 33.53 -9.53
C GLY A 33 -9.48 32.72 -9.49
N SER A 34 -9.27 31.81 -10.44
CA SER A 34 -8.05 30.99 -10.52
C SER A 34 -6.74 31.80 -10.58
N SER A 35 -6.79 33.01 -11.17
CA SER A 35 -5.68 33.96 -11.24
C SER A 35 -5.38 34.69 -9.93
N ALA A 36 -6.23 34.56 -8.91
CA ALA A 36 -6.08 35.27 -7.64
C ALA A 36 -5.16 34.51 -6.68
N PHE A 37 -4.97 33.19 -6.85
CA PHE A 37 -4.14 32.39 -5.96
C PHE A 37 -2.65 32.66 -6.20
N THR A 38 -1.85 32.66 -5.12
CA THR A 38 -0.38 32.61 -5.23
C THR A 38 0.02 31.26 -5.82
N GLN A 39 0.02 31.16 -7.14
CA GLN A 39 0.68 30.08 -7.86
C GLN A 39 2.18 30.25 -7.61
N GLU A 40 2.88 29.17 -7.26
CA GLU A 40 4.31 29.09 -7.62
C GLU A 40 4.45 29.58 -9.06
N ALA A 41 5.39 30.48 -9.32
CA ALA A 41 5.48 31.20 -10.58
C ALA A 41 5.29 30.24 -11.77
N TYR A 42 4.14 30.33 -12.44
CA TYR A 42 3.86 29.50 -13.59
C TYR A 42 4.83 29.90 -14.70
N VAL A 43 5.76 29.00 -15.02
CA VAL A 43 6.70 29.16 -16.12
C VAL A 43 6.25 28.27 -17.27
N GLU A 44 5.91 28.88 -18.40
CA GLU A 44 5.50 28.16 -19.61
C GLU A 44 6.65 27.31 -20.19
N PRO A 45 6.32 26.16 -20.83
CA PRO A 45 7.31 25.37 -21.55
C PRO A 45 8.02 26.13 -22.67
N ARG A 46 9.34 26.27 -22.52
CA ARG A 46 10.23 27.07 -23.36
C ARG A 46 10.63 26.31 -24.63
N THR A 47 10.93 25.02 -24.50
CA THR A 47 11.44 24.18 -25.61
C THR A 47 10.39 23.18 -26.13
N PRO A 48 10.55 22.62 -27.35
CA PRO A 48 9.70 21.52 -27.83
C PRO A 48 9.71 20.30 -26.91
N LEU A 49 10.89 19.98 -26.34
CA LEU A 49 11.03 18.88 -25.38
C LEU A 49 10.26 19.17 -24.09
N GLU A 50 10.38 20.39 -23.55
CA GLU A 50 9.60 20.80 -22.37
C GLU A 50 8.10 20.76 -22.62
N ARG A 51 7.62 21.18 -23.81
CA ARG A 51 6.19 21.08 -24.17
C ARG A 51 5.71 19.63 -24.18
N ARG A 52 6.52 18.72 -24.72
CA ARG A 52 6.20 17.29 -24.78
C ARG A 52 6.17 16.67 -23.38
N VAL A 53 7.21 16.91 -22.58
CA VAL A 53 7.30 16.37 -21.22
C VAL A 53 6.21 16.97 -20.31
N ALA A 54 5.94 18.28 -20.39
CA ALA A 54 4.87 18.93 -19.64
C ALA A 54 3.48 18.36 -19.98
N ARG A 55 3.26 17.96 -21.25
CA ARG A 55 2.00 17.30 -21.65
C ARG A 55 1.85 15.94 -20.98
N ALA A 56 2.90 15.12 -20.99
CA ALA A 56 2.89 13.83 -20.30
C ALA A 56 2.68 13.98 -18.79
N TRP A 57 3.25 15.02 -18.17
CA TRP A 57 2.97 15.39 -16.78
C TRP A 57 1.49 15.69 -16.55
N LEU A 58 0.89 16.51 -17.41
CA LEU A 58 -0.51 16.90 -17.31
C LEU A 58 -1.44 15.69 -17.44
N ASP A 59 -1.13 14.76 -18.32
CA ASP A 59 -1.92 13.54 -18.52
C ASP A 59 -1.80 12.57 -17.32
N ALA A 60 -0.68 12.61 -16.59
CA ALA A 60 -0.43 11.73 -15.44
C ALA A 60 -0.87 12.31 -14.07
N LEU A 61 -1.04 13.63 -13.96
CA LEU A 61 -1.30 14.34 -12.71
C LEU A 61 -2.71 14.95 -12.67
N PRO A 62 -3.34 15.10 -11.49
CA PRO A 62 -4.71 15.59 -11.38
C PRO A 62 -4.75 17.13 -11.38
N VAL A 63 -4.05 17.78 -12.31
CA VAL A 63 -3.88 19.24 -12.37
C VAL A 63 -4.32 19.78 -13.73
N ALA A 64 -4.82 21.01 -13.76
CA ALA A 64 -5.25 21.64 -15.02
C ALA A 64 -4.08 22.26 -15.80
N GLN A 65 -2.96 22.54 -15.13
CA GLN A 65 -1.81 23.22 -15.70
C GLN A 65 -0.52 22.76 -14.99
N VAL A 66 0.57 22.65 -15.74
CA VAL A 66 1.90 22.29 -15.25
C VAL A 66 2.89 23.34 -15.73
N GLY A 67 3.48 24.10 -14.82
CA GLY A 67 4.64 24.95 -15.09
C GLY A 67 5.93 24.13 -15.08
N VAL A 68 6.93 24.53 -15.87
CA VAL A 68 8.15 23.71 -16.02
C VAL A 68 9.01 23.62 -14.78
N GLU A 69 8.83 24.54 -13.83
CA GLU A 69 9.53 24.58 -12.55
C GLU A 69 8.71 23.97 -11.40
N ASN A 70 7.45 23.56 -11.63
CA ASN A 70 6.66 22.89 -10.60
C ASN A 70 7.21 21.48 -10.35
N ALA A 71 7.41 21.13 -9.08
CA ALA A 71 7.90 19.81 -8.73
C ALA A 71 6.79 18.76 -8.84
N PHE A 72 7.14 17.57 -9.35
CA PHE A 72 6.23 16.45 -9.56
C PHE A 72 5.44 16.07 -8.30
N PHE A 73 6.09 16.01 -7.13
CA PHE A 73 5.43 15.64 -5.88
C PHE A 73 4.50 16.74 -5.33
N ASP A 74 4.81 18.01 -5.58
CA ASP A 74 3.99 19.14 -5.13
C ASP A 74 2.66 19.21 -5.90
N LEU A 75 2.66 18.68 -7.13
CA LEU A 75 1.48 18.52 -7.98
C LEU A 75 0.68 17.23 -7.70
N GLY A 76 0.99 16.52 -6.60
CA GLY A 76 0.32 15.26 -6.23
C GLY A 76 0.83 14.03 -6.98
N GLY A 77 2.09 14.08 -7.44
CA GLY A 77 2.77 12.92 -7.99
C GLY A 77 3.13 11.88 -6.93
N ASP A 78 3.07 10.62 -7.32
CA ASP A 78 3.42 9.44 -6.52
C ASP A 78 4.21 8.44 -7.38
N SER A 79 4.57 7.28 -6.82
CA SER A 79 5.33 6.26 -7.56
C SER A 79 4.57 5.64 -8.74
N ILE A 80 3.25 5.42 -8.65
CA ILE A 80 2.48 4.80 -9.72
C ILE A 80 2.21 5.78 -10.87
N ARG A 81 1.98 7.06 -10.56
CA ARG A 81 1.95 8.15 -11.54
C ARG A 81 3.29 8.33 -12.21
N ALA A 82 4.39 8.19 -11.47
CA ALA A 82 5.74 8.26 -12.06
C ALA A 82 5.99 7.10 -13.03
N VAL A 83 5.58 5.86 -12.67
CA VAL A 83 5.64 4.70 -13.59
C VAL A 83 4.82 4.96 -14.85
N THR A 84 3.59 5.47 -14.71
CA THR A 84 2.71 5.79 -15.85
C THR A 84 3.35 6.84 -16.76
N LEU A 85 3.84 7.92 -16.17
CA LEU A 85 4.51 9.03 -16.85
C LEU A 85 5.76 8.57 -17.60
N VAL A 86 6.62 7.79 -16.96
CA VAL A 86 7.82 7.21 -17.58
C VAL A 86 7.44 6.27 -18.72
N GLY A 87 6.39 5.47 -18.55
CA GLY A 87 5.87 4.60 -19.61
C GLY A 87 5.49 5.40 -20.86
N VAL A 88 4.79 6.53 -20.70
CA VAL A 88 4.43 7.44 -21.80
C VAL A 88 5.67 8.03 -22.45
N LEU A 89 6.57 8.62 -21.68
CA LEU A 89 7.78 9.26 -22.22
C LEU A 89 8.71 8.28 -22.93
N ARG A 90 8.87 7.08 -22.39
CA ARG A 90 9.64 6.02 -23.05
C ARG A 90 9.00 5.67 -24.38
N ALA A 91 7.68 5.50 -24.46
CA ALA A 91 6.98 5.24 -25.72
C ALA A 91 7.20 6.33 -26.80
N GLU A 92 7.58 7.55 -26.40
CA GLU A 92 7.98 8.64 -27.29
C GLU A 92 9.50 8.67 -27.63
N GLY A 93 10.24 7.64 -27.22
CA GLY A 93 11.66 7.43 -27.48
C GLY A 93 12.61 8.04 -26.43
N LEU A 94 12.10 8.54 -25.30
CA LEU A 94 12.96 9.13 -24.26
C LEU A 94 13.56 8.08 -23.33
N ASP A 95 14.88 8.13 -23.13
CA ASP A 95 15.56 7.32 -22.11
C ASP A 95 15.43 7.97 -20.72
N VAL A 96 14.27 7.73 -20.12
CA VAL A 96 13.88 8.21 -18.79
C VAL A 96 13.51 7.05 -17.89
N THR A 97 13.78 7.21 -16.61
CA THR A 97 13.44 6.29 -15.54
C THR A 97 12.66 7.00 -14.43
N VAL A 98 11.96 6.25 -13.58
CA VAL A 98 11.30 6.87 -12.40
C VAL A 98 12.32 7.48 -11.44
N ARG A 99 13.53 6.92 -11.37
CA ARG A 99 14.66 7.52 -10.65
C ARG A 99 14.95 8.94 -11.13
N ASP A 100 14.95 9.17 -12.45
CA ASP A 100 15.16 10.50 -13.02
C ASP A 100 14.05 11.47 -12.58
N ILE A 101 12.78 11.02 -12.56
CA ILE A 101 11.66 11.83 -12.06
C ILE A 101 11.90 12.24 -10.61
N PHE A 102 12.31 11.30 -9.76
CA PHE A 102 12.51 11.57 -8.34
C PHE A 102 13.72 12.46 -8.08
N GLN A 103 14.79 12.33 -8.87
CA GLN A 103 16.00 13.15 -8.72
C GLN A 103 15.83 14.57 -9.27
N LEU A 104 15.27 14.69 -10.48
CA LEU A 104 15.22 15.95 -11.23
C LEU A 104 13.96 16.75 -10.93
N ARG A 105 12.85 16.07 -10.59
CA ARG A 105 11.60 16.59 -10.00
C ARG A 105 10.79 17.55 -10.84
N THR A 106 11.40 18.42 -11.63
CA THR A 106 10.73 19.40 -12.49
C THR A 106 10.90 19.04 -13.96
N VAL A 107 9.97 19.52 -14.80
CA VAL A 107 10.06 19.32 -16.25
C VAL A 107 11.34 19.96 -16.80
N ALA A 108 11.69 21.16 -16.31
CA ALA A 108 12.89 21.89 -16.69
C ALA A 108 14.17 21.08 -16.44
N ALA A 109 14.34 20.59 -15.21
CA ALA A 109 15.53 19.82 -14.82
C ALA A 109 15.58 18.48 -15.54
N LEU A 110 14.43 17.81 -15.73
CA LEU A 110 14.37 16.58 -16.52
C LEU A 110 14.78 16.82 -17.96
N CYS A 111 14.21 17.83 -18.63
CA CYS A 111 14.53 18.13 -20.02
C CYS A 111 16.00 18.51 -20.21
N ALA A 112 16.59 19.24 -19.27
CA ALA A 112 18.01 19.57 -19.28
C ALA A 112 18.89 18.31 -19.25
N ALA A 113 18.54 17.32 -18.41
CA ALA A 113 19.28 16.05 -18.36
C ALA A 113 19.05 15.16 -19.59
N LEU A 114 17.81 15.13 -20.12
CA LEU A 114 17.46 14.32 -21.29
C LEU A 114 18.05 14.86 -22.59
N ALA A 115 18.31 16.17 -22.68
CA ALA A 115 18.89 16.79 -23.88
C ALA A 115 20.27 16.23 -24.26
N GLU A 116 21.00 15.68 -23.28
CA GLU A 116 22.34 15.10 -23.48
C GLU A 116 22.31 13.57 -23.63
N ARG A 117 21.14 12.93 -23.53
CA ARG A 117 21.02 11.46 -23.60
C ARG A 117 20.69 10.99 -25.02
N PRO A 118 21.16 9.78 -25.42
CA PRO A 118 20.67 9.15 -26.63
C PRO A 118 19.17 8.81 -26.50
N LEU A 119 18.51 8.62 -27.64
CA LEU A 119 17.17 8.05 -27.65
C LEU A 119 17.21 6.62 -27.09
N LEU A 120 16.08 6.22 -26.50
CA LEU A 120 15.94 4.90 -25.92
C LEU A 120 16.06 3.81 -26.99
N ASP A 121 16.82 2.76 -26.68
CA ASP A 121 16.95 1.57 -27.54
C ASP A 121 15.59 0.86 -27.71
N GLU A 122 15.27 0.47 -28.95
CA GLU A 122 14.08 -0.32 -29.27
C GLU A 122 14.07 -1.66 -28.52
N ALA A 123 15.24 -2.26 -28.27
CA ALA A 123 15.34 -3.49 -27.48
C ALA A 123 14.87 -3.28 -26.03
N ALA A 124 15.10 -2.09 -25.46
CA ALA A 124 14.66 -1.73 -24.11
C ALA A 124 13.13 -1.51 -23.99
N GLN A 125 12.40 -1.56 -25.12
CA GLN A 125 10.94 -1.48 -25.18
C GLN A 125 10.26 -2.78 -25.58
N ARG A 126 11.04 -3.79 -26.00
CA ARG A 126 10.49 -5.05 -26.52
C ARG A 126 9.71 -5.76 -25.43
N VAL A 127 8.43 -6.02 -25.68
CA VAL A 127 7.57 -6.78 -24.78
C VAL A 127 7.78 -8.28 -24.94
N VAL A 128 7.57 -9.02 -23.86
CA VAL A 128 7.66 -10.47 -23.82
C VAL A 128 6.54 -11.05 -24.68
N ALA A 129 6.89 -11.88 -25.67
CA ALA A 129 5.91 -12.59 -26.49
C ALA A 129 5.32 -13.81 -25.73
N PRO A 130 4.11 -14.27 -26.07
CA PRO A 130 3.55 -15.48 -25.48
C PRO A 130 4.50 -16.68 -25.59
N PHE A 131 4.61 -17.44 -24.51
CA PHE A 131 5.47 -18.60 -24.32
C PHE A 131 6.98 -18.32 -24.47
N ALA A 132 7.41 -17.06 -24.49
CA ALA A 132 8.82 -16.71 -24.64
C ALA A 132 9.66 -16.98 -23.38
N LEU A 133 9.02 -17.04 -22.20
CA LEU A 133 9.67 -17.36 -20.92
C LEU A 133 9.48 -18.82 -20.50
N LEU A 134 8.78 -19.63 -21.30
CA LEU A 134 8.56 -21.04 -21.02
C LEU A 134 9.88 -21.82 -21.13
N PRO A 135 10.28 -22.58 -20.09
CA PRO A 135 11.40 -23.52 -20.22
C PRO A 135 11.15 -24.52 -21.35
N GLU A 136 12.12 -24.72 -22.25
CA GLU A 136 11.94 -25.57 -23.44
C GLU A 136 11.59 -27.02 -23.07
N GLU A 137 12.09 -27.51 -21.93
CA GLU A 137 11.80 -28.86 -21.43
C GLU A 137 10.34 -29.05 -21.00
N ASP A 138 9.67 -27.97 -20.57
CA ASP A 138 8.29 -28.00 -20.08
C ASP A 138 7.26 -27.88 -21.21
N ARG A 139 7.68 -27.51 -22.42
CA ARG A 139 6.77 -27.25 -23.55
C ARG A 139 5.87 -28.43 -23.91
N LYS A 140 6.33 -29.66 -23.71
CA LYS A 140 5.55 -30.88 -23.98
C LYS A 140 4.60 -31.26 -22.85
N LEU A 141 4.74 -30.64 -21.68
CA LEU A 141 3.92 -30.89 -20.49
C LEU A 141 2.70 -29.98 -20.41
N LEU A 142 2.67 -28.90 -21.21
CA LEU A 142 1.60 -27.92 -21.17
C LEU A 142 0.26 -28.53 -21.63
N PRO A 143 -0.85 -28.24 -20.91
CA PRO A 143 -2.18 -28.57 -21.39
C PRO A 143 -2.58 -27.67 -22.58
N ASP A 144 -3.57 -28.14 -23.35
CA ASP A 144 -4.22 -27.32 -24.39
C ASP A 144 -5.04 -26.17 -23.78
N GLY A 145 -5.34 -25.14 -24.59
CA GLY A 145 -6.21 -24.02 -24.18
C GLY A 145 -5.52 -22.95 -23.33
N LEU A 146 -4.20 -22.85 -23.41
CA LEU A 146 -3.42 -21.79 -22.77
C LEU A 146 -3.13 -20.64 -23.76
N ALA A 147 -3.26 -19.42 -23.26
CA ALA A 147 -2.81 -18.22 -23.95
C ALA A 147 -1.32 -17.92 -23.70
N ASP A 148 -0.79 -18.33 -22.54
CA ASP A 148 0.63 -18.19 -22.18
C ASP A 148 0.99 -19.14 -21.01
N ALA A 149 2.28 -19.38 -20.82
CA ALA A 149 2.86 -20.09 -19.68
C ALA A 149 4.27 -19.57 -19.38
N TYR A 150 4.52 -19.18 -18.14
CA TYR A 150 5.82 -18.64 -17.71
C TYR A 150 6.06 -18.85 -16.20
N PRO A 151 7.30 -18.72 -15.71
CA PRO A 151 7.62 -18.95 -14.30
C PRO A 151 6.87 -18.01 -13.36
N LEU A 152 6.62 -18.46 -12.12
CA LEU A 152 6.17 -17.58 -11.04
C LEU A 152 7.27 -16.59 -10.66
N ALA A 153 6.87 -15.38 -10.30
CA ALA A 153 7.72 -14.49 -9.53
C ALA A 153 7.99 -15.07 -8.14
N GLN A 154 9.17 -14.85 -7.57
CA GLN A 154 9.54 -15.49 -6.31
C GLN A 154 8.65 -15.08 -5.14
N ASN A 155 8.13 -13.85 -5.13
CA ASN A 155 7.17 -13.41 -4.12
C ASN A 155 5.87 -14.23 -4.20
N GLN A 156 5.40 -14.55 -5.42
CA GLN A 156 4.25 -15.44 -5.59
C GLN A 156 4.55 -16.85 -5.05
N ILE A 157 5.77 -17.38 -5.26
CA ILE A 157 6.16 -18.69 -4.71
C ILE A 157 6.06 -18.69 -3.18
N GLY A 158 6.62 -17.67 -2.53
CA GLY A 158 6.54 -17.51 -1.07
C GLY A 158 5.10 -17.48 -0.57
N MET A 159 4.25 -16.67 -1.21
CA MET A 159 2.82 -16.56 -0.88
C MET A 159 2.09 -17.90 -1.05
N ALA A 160 2.32 -18.60 -2.15
CA ALA A 160 1.69 -19.90 -2.41
C ALA A 160 2.11 -20.95 -1.36
N VAL A 161 3.37 -20.94 -0.92
CA VAL A 161 3.85 -21.84 0.15
C VAL A 161 3.16 -21.51 1.48
N GLU A 162 3.08 -20.23 1.85
CA GLU A 162 2.39 -19.81 3.09
C GLU A 162 0.89 -20.16 3.06
N MET A 163 0.22 -19.97 1.92
CA MET A 163 -1.18 -20.39 1.73
C MET A 163 -1.39 -21.90 1.94
N LEU A 164 -0.42 -22.72 1.51
CA LEU A 164 -0.50 -24.17 1.60
C LEU A 164 0.01 -24.74 2.94
N SER A 165 0.60 -23.91 3.80
CA SER A 165 1.16 -24.34 5.09
C SER A 165 0.11 -24.90 6.06
N GLY A 166 -1.15 -24.51 5.89
CA GLY A 166 -2.29 -25.07 6.64
C GLY A 166 -2.28 -24.72 8.13
N ASP A 167 -1.60 -23.66 8.53
CA ASP A 167 -1.46 -23.24 9.94
C ASP A 167 -2.72 -22.56 10.53
N GLY A 168 -3.82 -22.56 9.78
CA GLY A 168 -5.11 -21.98 10.15
C GLY A 168 -5.14 -20.45 10.14
N ARG A 169 -4.13 -19.79 9.53
CA ARG A 169 -4.14 -18.33 9.35
C ARG A 169 -4.82 -17.86 8.07
N ASP A 170 -5.03 -18.77 7.11
CA ASP A 170 -5.53 -18.48 5.77
C ASP A 170 -4.79 -17.28 5.14
N SER A 171 -3.47 -17.19 5.39
CA SER A 171 -2.61 -16.10 4.90
C SER A 171 -2.72 -15.96 3.38
N TYR A 172 -2.74 -14.72 2.88
CA TYR A 172 -2.86 -14.42 1.44
C TYR A 172 -4.16 -14.91 0.78
N HIS A 173 -5.16 -15.33 1.56
CA HIS A 173 -6.53 -15.50 1.11
C HIS A 173 -7.33 -14.24 1.44
N ASP A 174 -7.36 -13.30 0.51
CA ASP A 174 -7.97 -11.99 0.74
C ASP A 174 -9.48 -12.07 0.53
N VAL A 175 -10.24 -11.63 1.54
CA VAL A 175 -11.65 -11.32 1.37
C VAL A 175 -11.84 -9.84 1.56
N THR A 176 -12.42 -9.12 0.61
CA THR A 176 -12.67 -7.69 0.76
C THR A 176 -14.06 -7.36 0.22
N SER A 177 -14.78 -6.49 0.92
CA SER A 177 -16.14 -6.10 0.54
C SER A 177 -16.25 -4.62 0.22
N PHE A 178 -17.14 -4.31 -0.72
CA PHE A 178 -17.51 -2.96 -1.08
C PHE A 178 -19.00 -2.83 -1.23
N ARG A 179 -19.55 -1.82 -0.53
CA ARG A 179 -20.94 -1.43 -0.68
C ARG A 179 -21.07 -0.44 -1.83
N ILE A 180 -21.92 -0.78 -2.79
CA ILE A 180 -22.16 0.00 -4.00
C ILE A 180 -23.51 0.70 -3.87
N LYS A 181 -23.46 2.03 -3.96
CA LYS A 181 -24.67 2.86 -4.03
C LYS A 181 -25.20 2.80 -5.45
N ASP A 182 -26.39 2.22 -5.60
CA ASP A 182 -27.10 2.18 -6.86
C ASP A 182 -28.58 2.48 -6.63
N GLU A 183 -29.17 3.26 -7.53
CA GLU A 183 -30.59 3.66 -7.47
C GLU A 183 -31.46 2.72 -8.31
N ARG A 184 -30.85 1.89 -9.16
CA ARG A 184 -31.57 0.92 -9.99
C ARG A 184 -31.52 -0.48 -9.38
N PRO A 185 -32.55 -1.32 -9.63
CA PRO A 185 -32.53 -2.71 -9.21
C PRO A 185 -31.29 -3.45 -9.72
N PHE A 186 -30.75 -4.34 -8.89
CA PHE A 186 -29.63 -5.19 -9.28
C PHE A 186 -30.03 -6.20 -10.35
N ASP A 187 -29.21 -6.32 -11.40
CA ASP A 187 -29.36 -7.31 -12.46
C ASP A 187 -28.21 -8.33 -12.39
N ALA A 188 -28.51 -9.53 -11.92
CA ALA A 188 -27.52 -10.59 -11.74
C ALA A 188 -26.90 -11.06 -13.06
N GLU A 189 -27.65 -11.02 -14.16
CA GLU A 189 -27.13 -11.47 -15.45
C GLU A 189 -26.21 -10.43 -16.07
N ALA A 190 -26.59 -9.15 -15.98
CA ALA A 190 -25.70 -8.06 -16.37
C ALA A 190 -24.40 -8.06 -15.56
N PHE A 191 -24.47 -8.39 -14.26
CA PHE A 191 -23.30 -8.49 -13.40
C PHE A 191 -22.38 -9.64 -13.82
N ARG A 192 -22.91 -10.85 -14.03
CA ARG A 192 -22.11 -11.99 -14.53
C ARG A 192 -21.44 -11.69 -15.86
N ARG A 193 -22.16 -11.07 -16.79
CA ARG A 193 -21.60 -10.65 -18.08
C ARG A 193 -20.47 -9.63 -17.93
N ALA A 194 -20.58 -8.69 -16.99
CA ALA A 194 -19.51 -7.75 -16.69
C ALA A 194 -18.28 -8.46 -16.11
N VAL A 195 -18.48 -9.43 -15.20
CA VAL A 195 -17.39 -10.25 -14.66
C VAL A 195 -16.70 -11.07 -15.75
N ASP A 196 -17.45 -11.68 -16.67
CA ASP A 196 -16.89 -12.44 -17.80
C ASP A 196 -16.07 -11.55 -18.74
N GLU A 197 -16.58 -10.36 -19.05
CA GLU A 197 -15.88 -9.35 -19.85
C GLU A 197 -14.55 -8.94 -19.20
N LEU A 198 -14.54 -8.65 -17.90
CA LEU A 198 -13.32 -8.32 -17.17
C LEU A 198 -12.34 -9.50 -17.10
N THR A 199 -12.85 -10.73 -16.91
CA THR A 199 -12.03 -11.94 -16.88
C THR A 199 -11.34 -12.19 -18.23
N ALA A 200 -12.00 -11.87 -19.35
CA ALA A 200 -11.40 -11.95 -20.68
C ALA A 200 -10.31 -10.88 -20.92
N ARG A 201 -10.49 -9.67 -20.35
CA ARG A 201 -9.53 -8.56 -20.50
C ARG A 201 -8.21 -8.78 -19.77
N HIS A 202 -8.26 -9.44 -18.61
CA HIS A 202 -7.13 -9.47 -17.67
C HIS A 202 -6.56 -10.88 -17.49
N GLU A 203 -5.35 -11.11 -18.01
CA GLU A 203 -4.68 -12.43 -17.98
C GLU A 203 -4.62 -13.04 -16.57
N MET A 204 -4.35 -12.22 -15.55
CA MET A 204 -4.20 -12.70 -14.17
C MET A 204 -5.51 -13.21 -13.55
N LEU A 205 -6.68 -12.79 -14.07
CA LEU A 205 -7.97 -13.34 -13.61
C LEU A 205 -8.25 -14.75 -14.15
N ARG A 206 -7.51 -15.15 -15.20
CA ARG A 206 -7.59 -16.46 -15.84
C ARG A 206 -6.28 -17.25 -15.69
N THR A 207 -5.50 -16.96 -14.65
CA THR A 207 -4.21 -17.60 -14.39
C THR A 207 -4.31 -18.62 -13.26
N SER A 208 -3.66 -19.78 -13.42
CA SER A 208 -3.45 -20.74 -12.34
C SER A 208 -1.96 -20.93 -12.04
N VAL A 209 -1.66 -21.46 -10.85
CA VAL A 209 -0.31 -21.58 -10.27
C VAL A 209 0.01 -23.05 -10.01
N HIS A 210 1.18 -23.49 -10.48
CA HIS A 210 1.67 -24.86 -10.35
C HIS A 210 3.06 -24.84 -9.70
N LEU A 211 3.13 -25.22 -8.42
CA LEU A 211 4.40 -25.28 -7.68
C LEU A 211 5.24 -26.52 -8.02
N THR A 212 4.61 -27.55 -8.59
CA THR A 212 5.22 -28.83 -8.96
C THR A 212 4.70 -29.28 -10.33
N GLY A 213 5.36 -30.28 -10.93
CA GLY A 213 4.96 -30.85 -12.23
C GLY A 213 5.67 -30.26 -13.45
N TYR A 214 6.42 -29.17 -13.26
CA TYR A 214 7.26 -28.51 -14.25
C TYR A 214 8.69 -28.33 -13.70
N SER A 215 9.63 -27.89 -14.52
CA SER A 215 11.04 -27.76 -14.09
C SER A 215 11.28 -26.59 -13.13
N VAL A 216 10.40 -25.59 -13.15
CA VAL A 216 10.29 -24.50 -12.17
C VAL A 216 8.82 -24.31 -11.78
N PRO A 217 8.49 -23.61 -10.68
CA PRO A 217 7.12 -23.20 -10.41
C PRO A 217 6.58 -22.33 -11.56
N MET A 218 5.46 -22.75 -12.16
CA MET A 218 4.89 -22.16 -13.37
C MET A 218 3.52 -21.56 -13.13
N GLN A 219 3.24 -20.45 -13.81
CA GLN A 219 1.90 -19.91 -13.93
C GLN A 219 1.39 -20.11 -15.35
N LEU A 220 0.15 -20.61 -15.44
CA LEU A 220 -0.50 -20.94 -16.70
C LEU A 220 -1.67 -19.98 -16.93
N VAL A 221 -1.62 -19.25 -18.03
CA VAL A 221 -2.64 -18.28 -18.42
C VAL A 221 -3.63 -18.97 -19.36
N HIS A 222 -4.83 -19.28 -18.88
CA HIS A 222 -5.85 -20.01 -19.62
C HIS A 222 -6.57 -19.09 -20.60
N GLU A 223 -6.84 -19.51 -21.85
CA GLU A 223 -7.58 -18.70 -22.84
C GLU A 223 -8.91 -18.17 -22.31
N ARG A 224 -9.58 -18.96 -21.47
CA ARG A 224 -10.87 -18.64 -20.85
C ARG A 224 -10.91 -19.14 -19.41
N ALA A 225 -11.54 -18.37 -18.54
CA ALA A 225 -11.92 -18.78 -17.19
C ALA A 225 -13.28 -18.14 -16.87
N HIS A 226 -14.03 -18.73 -15.95
CA HIS A 226 -15.31 -18.18 -15.48
C HIS A 226 -15.23 -17.97 -13.97
N VAL A 227 -15.25 -16.69 -13.56
CA VAL A 227 -15.24 -16.31 -12.14
C VAL A 227 -16.61 -16.62 -11.53
N PRO A 228 -16.68 -17.48 -10.49
CA PRO A 228 -17.94 -17.79 -9.84
C PRO A 228 -18.55 -16.55 -9.21
N VAL A 229 -19.83 -16.31 -9.48
CA VAL A 229 -20.64 -15.23 -8.88
C VAL A 229 -21.83 -15.83 -8.15
N GLU A 230 -21.85 -15.69 -6.83
CA GLU A 230 -23.01 -15.99 -5.99
C GLU A 230 -23.80 -14.71 -5.72
N VAL A 231 -25.13 -14.77 -5.74
CA VAL A 231 -26.00 -13.64 -5.34
C VAL A 231 -26.88 -14.10 -4.18
N ARG A 232 -26.81 -13.39 -3.06
CA ARG A 232 -27.61 -13.61 -1.86
C ARG A 232 -28.59 -12.46 -1.68
N ASP A 233 -29.87 -12.79 -1.69
CA ASP A 233 -30.93 -11.81 -1.47
C ASP A 233 -31.19 -11.63 0.03
N LEU A 234 -30.83 -10.46 0.55
CA LEU A 234 -31.01 -10.10 1.95
C LEU A 234 -31.96 -8.89 2.10
N ARG A 235 -32.75 -8.58 1.06
CA ARG A 235 -33.65 -7.41 1.08
C ARG A 235 -34.72 -7.49 2.17
N ASP A 236 -35.13 -8.71 2.53
CA ASP A 236 -36.10 -8.97 3.60
C ASP A 236 -35.46 -9.14 4.99
N ARG A 237 -34.16 -8.86 5.13
CA ARG A 237 -33.38 -9.09 6.36
C ARG A 237 -33.05 -7.78 7.08
N SER A 238 -32.64 -7.87 8.34
CA SER A 238 -32.17 -6.70 9.08
C SER A 238 -30.74 -6.31 8.65
N ALA A 239 -30.34 -5.07 8.88
CA ALA A 239 -28.94 -4.65 8.67
C ALA A 239 -27.94 -5.51 9.49
N ALA A 240 -28.35 -5.96 10.68
CA ALA A 240 -27.55 -6.86 11.51
C ALA A 240 -27.39 -8.26 10.90
N ASP A 241 -28.41 -8.77 10.20
CA ASP A 241 -28.31 -10.02 9.45
C ASP A 241 -27.36 -9.88 8.25
N VAL A 242 -27.45 -8.78 7.50
CA VAL A 242 -26.53 -8.49 6.38
C VAL A 242 -25.09 -8.49 6.88
N GLU A 243 -24.85 -7.80 7.98
CA GLU A 243 -23.57 -7.75 8.66
C GLU A 243 -23.08 -9.14 9.11
N ALA A 244 -23.95 -9.97 9.69
CA ALA A 244 -23.60 -11.34 10.06
C ALA A 244 -23.27 -12.22 8.85
N VAL A 245 -24.01 -12.09 7.75
CA VAL A 245 -23.74 -12.82 6.49
C VAL A 245 -22.44 -12.35 5.85
N LEU A 246 -22.15 -11.05 5.89
CA LEU A 246 -20.90 -10.49 5.41
C LEU A 246 -19.70 -11.07 6.19
N LEU A 247 -19.79 -11.05 7.53
CA LEU A 247 -18.78 -11.66 8.42
C LEU A 247 -18.61 -13.16 8.16
N GLY A 248 -19.71 -13.89 7.99
CA GLY A 248 -19.68 -15.32 7.67
C GLY A 248 -19.01 -15.59 6.33
N THR A 249 -19.31 -14.79 5.31
CA THR A 249 -18.71 -14.91 3.97
C THR A 249 -17.20 -14.62 4.01
N ALA A 250 -16.76 -13.72 4.90
CA ALA A 250 -15.35 -13.41 5.12
C ALA A 250 -14.58 -14.44 5.95
N GLY A 251 -15.27 -15.28 6.74
CA GLY A 251 -14.64 -16.23 7.68
C GLY A 251 -14.80 -17.72 7.34
N GLN A 252 -15.45 -18.08 6.23
CA GLN A 252 -15.86 -19.47 5.93
C GLN A 252 -15.49 -19.91 4.49
N GLY A 253 -14.49 -19.29 3.87
CA GLY A 253 -14.15 -19.61 2.49
C GLY A 253 -13.36 -20.92 2.36
N ASP A 254 -13.80 -21.83 1.48
CA ASP A 254 -12.93 -22.92 1.01
C ASP A 254 -11.67 -22.30 0.38
N LEU A 255 -10.48 -22.77 0.76
CA LEU A 255 -9.22 -22.33 0.15
C LEU A 255 -9.21 -22.63 -1.36
N PHE A 256 -8.53 -21.79 -2.15
CA PHE A 256 -8.40 -22.02 -3.58
C PHE A 256 -7.47 -23.20 -3.87
N ASP A 257 -7.89 -24.09 -4.77
CA ASP A 257 -6.95 -24.95 -5.48
C ASP A 257 -6.16 -24.10 -6.47
N LEU A 258 -4.91 -23.78 -6.10
CA LEU A 258 -4.05 -22.90 -6.88
C LEU A 258 -3.84 -23.39 -8.32
N THR A 259 -3.96 -24.69 -8.56
CA THR A 259 -3.74 -25.29 -9.89
C THR A 259 -4.90 -25.03 -10.86
N ARG A 260 -6.03 -24.51 -10.37
CA ARG A 260 -7.26 -24.27 -11.13
C ARG A 260 -7.62 -22.79 -11.17
N ALA A 261 -7.65 -22.22 -12.38
CA ALA A 261 -8.15 -20.87 -12.59
C ALA A 261 -9.70 -20.86 -12.57
N PRO A 262 -10.35 -19.77 -12.13
CA PRO A 262 -9.74 -18.53 -11.61
C PRO A 262 -9.46 -18.58 -10.11
N LEU A 263 -8.46 -17.83 -9.64
CA LEU A 263 -8.14 -17.65 -8.22
C LEU A 263 -8.90 -16.47 -7.58
N LEU A 264 -10.16 -16.30 -8.02
CA LEU A 264 -11.08 -15.24 -7.61
C LEU A 264 -12.52 -15.79 -7.66
N ARG A 265 -13.33 -15.45 -6.66
CA ARG A 265 -14.79 -15.63 -6.63
C ARG A 265 -15.45 -14.39 -6.05
N MET A 266 -16.71 -14.16 -6.41
CA MET A 266 -17.48 -13.01 -5.95
C MET A 266 -18.80 -13.43 -5.33
N THR A 267 -19.19 -12.76 -4.24
CA THR A 267 -20.53 -12.88 -3.64
C THR A 267 -21.17 -11.51 -3.58
N VAL A 268 -22.37 -11.37 -4.15
CA VAL A 268 -23.16 -10.14 -4.07
C VAL A 268 -24.25 -10.31 -3.00
N LEU A 269 -24.35 -9.36 -2.09
CA LEU A 269 -25.37 -9.27 -1.06
C LEU A 269 -26.33 -8.14 -1.44
N LEU A 270 -27.61 -8.46 -1.67
CA LEU A 270 -28.64 -7.45 -1.95
C LEU A 270 -29.20 -6.93 -0.63
N GLU A 271 -29.16 -5.62 -0.41
CA GLU A 271 -29.48 -5.01 0.88
C GLU A 271 -30.91 -4.44 0.94
N PRO A 272 -31.52 -4.32 2.14
CA PRO A 272 -32.89 -3.83 2.32
C PRO A 272 -33.17 -2.43 1.77
N ASP A 273 -32.17 -1.57 1.70
CA ASP A 273 -32.30 -0.19 1.19
C ASP A 273 -32.09 -0.09 -0.33
N GLY A 274 -31.99 -1.22 -1.03
CA GLY A 274 -31.86 -1.29 -2.49
C GLY A 274 -30.41 -1.18 -2.99
N HIS A 275 -29.47 -0.92 -2.11
CA HIS A 275 -28.04 -1.02 -2.40
C HIS A 275 -27.56 -2.47 -2.39
N TRP A 276 -26.30 -2.69 -2.76
CA TRP A 276 -25.72 -4.02 -2.76
C TRP A 276 -24.26 -3.97 -2.35
N THR A 277 -23.80 -5.03 -1.68
CA THR A 277 -22.40 -5.23 -1.33
C THR A 277 -21.81 -6.35 -2.18
N VAL A 278 -20.69 -6.10 -2.85
CA VAL A 278 -19.88 -7.15 -3.48
C VAL A 278 -18.73 -7.53 -2.57
N VAL A 279 -18.59 -8.82 -2.33
CA VAL A 279 -17.49 -9.45 -1.62
C VAL A 279 -16.60 -10.13 -2.65
N PHE A 280 -15.35 -9.72 -2.73
CA PHE A 280 -14.31 -10.39 -3.49
C PHE A 280 -13.59 -11.35 -2.56
N THR A 281 -13.43 -12.59 -2.99
CA THR A 281 -12.56 -13.56 -2.33
C THR A 281 -11.54 -14.03 -3.34
N GLN A 282 -10.25 -13.87 -3.05
CA GLN A 282 -9.18 -14.09 -4.02
C GLN A 282 -7.90 -14.59 -3.35
N ALA A 283 -7.01 -15.18 -4.15
CA ALA A 283 -5.63 -15.36 -3.77
C ALA A 283 -4.84 -14.08 -4.04
N HIS A 284 -4.07 -13.60 -3.05
CA HIS A 284 -3.20 -12.42 -3.21
C HIS A 284 -2.10 -12.64 -4.30
N LEU A 285 -1.93 -13.88 -4.76
CA LEU A 285 -1.05 -14.28 -5.88
C LEU A 285 -1.34 -13.57 -7.20
N ILE A 286 -2.59 -13.19 -7.46
CA ILE A 286 -3.02 -12.68 -8.77
C ILE A 286 -3.30 -11.17 -8.79
N THR A 287 -3.36 -10.53 -7.63
CA THR A 287 -3.65 -9.09 -7.53
C THR A 287 -2.99 -8.45 -6.31
N GLU A 288 -2.93 -7.13 -6.28
CA GLU A 288 -2.57 -6.35 -5.10
C GLU A 288 -3.51 -5.16 -4.90
N GLY A 289 -3.34 -4.40 -3.82
CA GLY A 289 -4.25 -3.34 -3.40
C GLY A 289 -4.61 -2.33 -4.49
N TRP A 290 -3.67 -1.87 -5.32
CA TRP A 290 -3.95 -0.93 -6.41
C TRP A 290 -4.78 -1.59 -7.52
N THR A 291 -4.31 -2.74 -8.01
CA THR A 291 -5.00 -3.57 -9.02
C THR A 291 -6.45 -3.85 -8.62
N TYR A 292 -6.67 -4.13 -7.34
CA TYR A 292 -7.96 -4.47 -6.77
C TYR A 292 -8.97 -3.30 -6.82
N HIS A 293 -8.56 -2.07 -6.45
CA HIS A 293 -9.45 -0.90 -6.53
C HIS A 293 -9.80 -0.53 -7.98
N ARG A 294 -8.86 -0.69 -8.92
CA ARG A 294 -9.15 -0.52 -10.34
C ARG A 294 -10.14 -1.58 -10.85
N LEU A 295 -9.96 -2.84 -10.46
CA LEU A 295 -10.88 -3.93 -10.82
C LEU A 295 -12.33 -3.61 -10.40
N LEU A 296 -12.52 -3.10 -9.18
CA LEU A 296 -13.83 -2.69 -8.69
C LEU A 296 -14.48 -1.63 -9.59
N MET A 297 -13.72 -0.59 -9.94
CA MET A 297 -14.26 0.52 -10.74
C MET A 297 -14.56 0.09 -12.18
N GLU A 298 -13.71 -0.74 -12.79
CA GLU A 298 -13.99 -1.35 -14.09
C GLU A 298 -15.26 -2.22 -14.02
N LEU A 299 -15.41 -3.02 -12.95
CA LEU A 299 -16.56 -3.90 -12.77
C LEU A 299 -17.85 -3.12 -12.67
N VAL A 300 -17.90 -2.11 -11.79
CA VAL A 300 -19.10 -1.28 -11.58
C VAL A 300 -19.46 -0.51 -12.85
N THR A 301 -18.46 0.01 -13.57
CA THR A 301 -18.66 0.75 -14.83
C THR A 301 -19.23 -0.17 -15.91
N CYS A 302 -18.59 -1.31 -16.15
CA CYS A 302 -19.03 -2.28 -17.14
C CYS A 302 -20.42 -2.82 -16.79
N TYR A 303 -20.66 -3.18 -15.52
CA TYR A 303 -21.95 -3.65 -15.03
C TYR A 303 -23.07 -2.65 -15.32
N ARG A 304 -22.90 -1.38 -14.94
CA ARG A 304 -23.94 -0.35 -15.16
C ARG A 304 -24.26 -0.18 -16.64
N ARG A 305 -23.25 -0.19 -17.52
CA ARG A 305 -23.44 -0.12 -18.97
C ARG A 305 -24.22 -1.33 -19.50
N VAL A 306 -23.81 -2.53 -19.13
CA VAL A 306 -24.45 -3.78 -19.58
C VAL A 306 -25.89 -3.86 -19.07
N ARG A 307 -26.15 -3.52 -17.80
CA ARG A 307 -27.49 -3.44 -17.21
C ARG A 307 -28.38 -2.46 -17.97
N ASP A 308 -27.81 -1.32 -18.37
CA ASP A 308 -28.54 -0.27 -19.08
C ASP A 308 -28.66 -0.54 -20.59
N GLY A 309 -28.33 -1.75 -21.05
CA GLY A 309 -28.47 -2.19 -22.44
C GLY A 309 -27.40 -1.64 -23.38
N LEU A 310 -26.33 -1.05 -22.84
CA LEU A 310 -25.19 -0.55 -23.60
C LEU A 310 -24.12 -1.63 -23.74
N ALA A 311 -23.32 -1.56 -24.80
CA ALA A 311 -22.12 -2.38 -24.91
C ALA A 311 -21.11 -2.00 -23.81
N PRO A 312 -20.27 -2.95 -23.33
CA PRO A 312 -19.11 -2.62 -22.50
C PRO A 312 -18.27 -1.50 -23.14
N GLU A 313 -17.58 -0.72 -22.32
CA GLU A 313 -16.67 0.31 -22.80
C GLU A 313 -15.56 -0.29 -23.68
N PRO A 314 -15.11 0.42 -24.74
CA PRO A 314 -14.02 -0.07 -25.56
C PRO A 314 -12.75 -0.30 -24.74
N TYR A 315 -12.20 -1.51 -24.80
CA TYR A 315 -10.97 -1.87 -24.12
C TYR A 315 -9.90 -2.25 -25.14
N ARG A 316 -8.79 -1.51 -25.13
CA ARG A 316 -7.56 -1.91 -25.85
C ARG A 316 -6.56 -2.44 -24.84
N ALA A 317 -6.23 -3.71 -24.96
CA ALA A 317 -5.23 -4.38 -24.14
C ALA A 317 -3.87 -3.67 -24.29
N PRO A 318 -3.17 -3.36 -23.18
CA PRO A 318 -1.78 -2.93 -23.23
C PRO A 318 -0.90 -4.00 -23.90
N ALA A 319 0.18 -3.57 -24.57
CA ALA A 319 1.16 -4.49 -25.13
C ALA A 319 2.05 -5.12 -24.05
N VAL A 320 2.30 -4.38 -22.96
CA VAL A 320 2.95 -4.88 -21.75
C VAL A 320 2.01 -5.83 -21.02
N ARG A 321 2.57 -6.90 -20.46
CA ARG A 321 1.87 -8.02 -19.81
C ARG A 321 2.53 -8.32 -18.47
N TYR A 322 1.90 -9.14 -17.64
CA TYR A 322 2.51 -9.55 -16.36
C TYR A 322 3.81 -10.35 -16.59
N ALA A 323 3.91 -11.05 -17.73
CA ALA A 323 5.13 -11.71 -18.18
C ALA A 323 6.33 -10.74 -18.34
N ASP A 324 6.11 -9.46 -18.68
CA ASP A 324 7.20 -8.48 -18.75
C ASP A 324 7.79 -8.18 -17.38
N PHE A 325 6.96 -8.14 -16.34
CA PHE A 325 7.45 -8.04 -14.96
C PHE A 325 8.26 -9.27 -14.57
N VAL A 326 7.78 -10.49 -14.88
CA VAL A 326 8.52 -11.73 -14.61
C VAL A 326 9.87 -11.74 -15.32
N ALA A 327 9.95 -11.29 -16.58
CA ALA A 327 11.22 -11.17 -17.28
C ALA A 327 12.18 -10.18 -16.60
N GLU A 328 11.67 -9.05 -16.10
CA GLU A 328 12.47 -8.05 -15.40
C GLU A 328 12.93 -8.53 -14.02
N GLU A 329 12.14 -9.34 -13.30
CA GLU A 329 12.57 -10.02 -12.06
C GLU A 329 13.68 -11.04 -12.36
N LEU A 330 13.53 -11.87 -13.40
CA LEU A 330 14.55 -12.84 -13.81
C LEU A 330 15.87 -12.15 -14.21
N ALA A 331 15.78 -11.02 -14.92
CA ALA A 331 16.94 -10.20 -15.24
C ALA A 331 17.62 -9.63 -13.98
N SER A 332 16.83 -9.17 -13.01
CA SER A 332 17.33 -8.66 -11.73
C SER A 332 18.03 -9.75 -10.92
N LEU A 333 17.48 -10.96 -10.87
CA LEU A 333 18.11 -12.12 -10.22
C LEU A 333 19.47 -12.47 -10.84
N GLY A 334 19.63 -12.28 -12.15
CA GLY A 334 20.88 -12.46 -12.90
C GLY A 334 21.87 -11.29 -12.76
N SER A 335 21.44 -10.14 -12.20
CA SER A 335 22.24 -8.93 -12.10
C SER A 335 23.24 -9.00 -10.95
N ALA A 336 24.53 -8.82 -11.25
CA ALA A 336 25.57 -8.68 -10.24
C ALA A 336 25.43 -7.35 -9.46
N ASP A 337 24.97 -6.29 -10.13
CA ASP A 337 24.80 -4.96 -9.54
C ASP A 337 23.65 -4.95 -8.52
N ASP A 338 22.52 -5.57 -8.82
CA ASP A 338 21.40 -5.69 -7.88
C ASP A 338 21.80 -6.49 -6.64
N ARG A 339 22.52 -7.59 -6.86
CA ARG A 339 23.04 -8.42 -5.78
C ARG A 339 24.02 -7.66 -4.89
N ALA A 340 24.96 -6.93 -5.49
CA ALA A 340 25.94 -6.12 -4.75
C ALA A 340 25.27 -4.99 -3.98
N TYR A 341 24.29 -4.32 -4.57
CA TYR A 341 23.50 -3.29 -3.90
C TYR A 341 22.84 -3.86 -2.64
N TRP A 342 22.07 -4.94 -2.77
CA TRP A 342 21.37 -5.50 -1.62
C TRP A 342 22.29 -6.11 -0.57
N GLN A 343 23.42 -6.70 -0.96
CA GLN A 343 24.45 -7.11 -0.02
C GLN A 343 24.98 -5.92 0.78
N SER A 344 25.21 -4.77 0.17
CA SER A 344 25.65 -3.56 0.88
C SER A 344 24.61 -3.02 1.89
N VAL A 345 23.33 -3.28 1.62
CA VAL A 345 22.23 -2.92 2.52
C VAL A 345 22.22 -3.83 3.75
N ILE A 346 22.38 -5.15 3.58
CA ILE A 346 22.16 -6.13 4.66
C ILE A 346 23.44 -6.59 5.39
N ALA A 347 24.63 -6.45 4.80
CA ALA A 347 25.85 -7.12 5.31
C ALA A 347 26.20 -6.81 6.77
N ASP A 348 26.07 -5.55 7.19
CA ASP A 348 26.43 -5.08 8.53
C ASP A 348 25.22 -4.59 9.33
N ARG A 349 24.01 -5.05 8.98
CA ARG A 349 22.75 -4.64 9.63
C ARG A 349 21.98 -5.82 10.16
N VAL A 350 21.31 -5.61 11.30
CA VAL A 350 20.38 -6.58 11.86
C VAL A 350 18.93 -6.19 11.55
N PRO A 351 18.03 -7.16 11.36
CA PRO A 351 16.61 -6.87 11.23
C PRO A 351 16.07 -6.27 12.52
N PHE A 352 15.20 -5.27 12.39
CA PHE A 352 14.47 -4.74 13.54
C PHE A 352 13.56 -5.82 14.15
N ALA A 353 13.61 -5.94 15.48
CA ALA A 353 12.72 -6.77 16.26
C ALA A 353 12.19 -5.97 17.47
N PHE A 354 10.91 -6.19 17.80
CA PHE A 354 10.34 -5.67 19.04
C PHE A 354 10.85 -6.46 20.25
N PRO A 355 10.84 -5.88 21.46
CA PRO A 355 11.20 -6.62 22.66
C PRO A 355 10.26 -7.81 22.89
N ASP A 356 10.80 -8.99 23.23
CA ASP A 356 10.02 -10.22 23.47
C ASP A 356 8.92 -10.04 24.54
N SER A 357 9.12 -9.09 25.46
CA SER A 357 8.16 -8.77 26.53
C SER A 357 6.90 -8.04 26.06
N TRP A 358 6.83 -7.64 24.78
CA TRP A 358 5.67 -6.92 24.23
C TRP A 358 4.52 -7.85 23.83
N GLY A 359 4.80 -9.13 23.59
CA GLY A 359 3.80 -10.14 23.27
C GLY A 359 2.83 -10.42 24.41
N GLY A 360 1.54 -10.63 24.08
CA GLY A 360 0.50 -10.99 25.05
C GLY A 360 0.29 -12.51 25.17
N ALA A 361 -0.35 -12.95 26.27
CA ALA A 361 -0.90 -14.31 26.35
C ALA A 361 -2.08 -14.45 25.38
N GLN A 362 -2.15 -15.56 24.63
CA GLN A 362 -3.17 -15.83 23.60
C GLN A 362 -4.61 -15.54 24.07
N GLY A 363 -5.44 -14.90 23.23
CA GLY A 363 -6.88 -15.22 23.20
C GLY A 363 -7.93 -14.11 23.26
N ALA A 364 -7.58 -12.81 23.22
CA ALA A 364 -8.62 -11.78 23.11
C ALA A 364 -8.99 -11.53 21.63
N ALA A 365 -10.24 -11.83 21.24
CA ALA A 365 -10.76 -11.57 19.89
C ALA A 365 -10.73 -10.08 19.48
N ASP A 366 -10.44 -9.16 20.41
CA ASP A 366 -10.33 -7.72 20.16
C ASP A 366 -8.88 -7.25 19.89
N ASP A 367 -7.89 -8.15 19.94
CA ASP A 367 -6.47 -7.88 19.59
C ASP A 367 -6.20 -7.91 18.07
N THR A 368 -7.17 -8.29 17.24
CA THR A 368 -6.97 -8.41 15.78
C THR A 368 -7.42 -7.19 14.98
N LYS A 369 -7.95 -6.15 15.63
CA LYS A 369 -8.33 -4.90 14.96
C LYS A 369 -7.14 -3.99 14.79
N ASP A 370 -7.02 -3.40 13.61
CA ASP A 370 -6.00 -2.40 13.32
C ASP A 370 -6.10 -1.19 14.26
N VAL A 371 -4.95 -0.72 14.74
CA VAL A 371 -4.85 0.57 15.41
C VAL A 371 -4.80 1.66 14.35
N VAL A 372 -5.73 2.60 14.40
CA VAL A 372 -5.82 3.70 13.43
C VAL A 372 -5.36 5.02 14.06
N VAL A 373 -4.44 5.70 13.38
CA VAL A 373 -3.92 7.01 13.75
C VAL A 373 -4.33 8.02 12.68
N GLY A 374 -5.25 8.92 12.99
CA GLY A 374 -5.63 10.01 12.06
C GLY A 374 -4.48 11.02 11.90
N LEU A 375 -4.33 11.57 10.69
CA LEU A 375 -3.30 12.57 10.31
C LEU A 375 -3.88 13.75 9.50
N ALA A 376 -5.21 13.78 9.27
CA ALA A 376 -5.84 14.81 8.44
C ALA A 376 -5.53 16.25 8.91
N ASP A 377 -5.40 16.45 10.22
CA ASP A 377 -5.04 17.73 10.84
C ASP A 377 -3.59 18.15 10.59
N LEU A 378 -2.69 17.20 10.32
CA LEU A 378 -1.26 17.46 10.08
C LEU A 378 -0.92 17.58 8.59
N GLN A 379 -1.79 17.12 7.69
CA GLN A 379 -1.52 16.99 6.27
C GLN A 379 -0.95 18.27 5.61
N PRO A 380 -1.49 19.49 5.85
CA PRO A 380 -0.93 20.69 5.24
C PRO A 380 0.51 20.97 5.69
N ALA A 381 0.83 20.71 6.95
CA ALA A 381 2.17 20.94 7.50
C ALA A 381 3.16 19.87 7.02
N LEU A 382 2.74 18.61 6.97
CA LEU A 382 3.57 17.51 6.45
C LEU A 382 3.87 17.68 4.95
N ARG A 383 2.92 18.22 4.17
CA ARG A 383 3.15 18.58 2.76
C ARG A 383 4.19 19.70 2.61
N ARG A 384 4.13 20.75 3.44
CA ARG A 384 5.16 21.79 3.45
C ARG A 384 6.53 21.23 3.80
N LEU A 385 6.62 20.34 4.80
CA LEU A 385 7.87 19.66 5.14
C LEU A 385 8.39 18.81 3.97
N ALA A 386 7.53 18.09 3.27
CA ALA A 386 7.90 17.33 2.08
C ALA A 386 8.51 18.24 1.00
N ALA A 387 7.85 19.37 0.69
CA ALA A 387 8.33 20.36 -0.27
C ALA A 387 9.68 20.99 0.16
N ASP A 388 9.79 21.43 1.43
CA ASP A 388 11.02 21.98 2.02
C ASP A 388 12.20 20.98 2.00
N ALA A 389 11.87 19.71 2.23
CA ALA A 389 12.80 18.59 2.15
C ALA A 389 13.09 18.16 0.71
N GLN A 390 12.34 18.66 -0.29
CA GLN A 390 12.44 18.27 -1.68
C GLN A 390 12.15 16.78 -1.90
N ALA A 391 11.16 16.27 -1.16
CA ALA A 391 10.81 14.86 -1.05
C ALA A 391 9.29 14.66 -1.18
N SER A 392 8.85 13.40 -1.12
CA SER A 392 7.42 13.06 -1.13
C SER A 392 6.83 13.04 0.28
N VAL A 393 5.49 13.15 0.40
CA VAL A 393 4.79 12.93 1.69
C VAL A 393 5.06 11.52 2.21
N LYS A 394 5.15 10.52 1.32
CA LYS A 394 5.57 9.16 1.69
C LYS A 394 6.91 9.17 2.44
N SER A 395 7.90 9.91 1.96
CA SER A 395 9.21 10.02 2.60
C SER A 395 9.13 10.65 4.00
N VAL A 396 8.20 11.58 4.23
CA VAL A 396 7.92 12.15 5.56
C VAL A 396 7.35 11.09 6.51
N LEU A 397 6.35 10.32 6.05
CA LEU A 397 5.74 9.27 6.86
C LEU A 397 6.72 8.12 7.15
N LEU A 398 7.52 7.72 6.15
CA LEU A 398 8.58 6.73 6.31
C LEU A 398 9.68 7.23 7.25
N ALA A 399 10.05 8.51 7.20
CA ALA A 399 10.98 9.12 8.15
C ALA A 399 10.48 9.03 9.60
N ALA A 400 9.19 9.27 9.83
CA ALA A 400 8.61 9.08 11.16
C ALA A 400 8.66 7.61 11.60
N PHE A 401 8.36 6.67 10.68
CA PHE A 401 8.43 5.24 10.95
C PHE A 401 9.84 4.78 11.33
N VAL A 402 10.85 5.04 10.49
CA VAL A 402 12.23 4.65 10.79
C VAL A 402 12.75 5.34 12.05
N ARG A 403 12.32 6.57 12.33
CA ARG A 403 12.67 7.24 13.58
C ARG A 403 12.14 6.49 14.80
N VAL A 404 10.87 6.08 14.79
CA VAL A 404 10.27 5.36 15.92
C VAL A 404 10.92 3.99 16.07
N MET A 405 11.09 3.23 14.99
CA MET A 405 11.75 1.91 15.05
C MET A 405 13.19 2.04 15.58
N GLY A 406 13.96 3.01 15.10
CA GLY A 406 15.30 3.29 15.62
C GLY A 406 15.34 3.74 17.09
N ALA A 407 14.23 4.23 17.66
CA ALA A 407 14.15 4.56 19.08
C ALA A 407 13.82 3.36 19.98
N LEU A 408 13.26 2.30 19.41
CA LEU A 408 12.78 1.13 20.13
C LEU A 408 13.85 0.02 20.27
N THR A 409 15.04 0.26 19.74
CA THR A 409 16.16 -0.69 19.77
C THR A 409 17.48 0.00 20.14
N ASP A 410 18.30 -0.72 20.90
CA ASP A 410 19.67 -0.34 21.22
C ASP A 410 20.66 -0.71 20.10
N GLU A 411 20.22 -1.50 19.12
CA GLU A 411 21.01 -1.83 17.95
C GLU A 411 21.30 -0.58 17.11
N ARG A 412 22.57 -0.45 16.68
CA ARG A 412 23.04 0.73 15.95
C ARG A 412 22.68 0.68 14.48
N ASP A 413 22.92 -0.47 13.86
CA ASP A 413 22.83 -0.69 12.43
C ASP A 413 21.66 -1.64 12.16
N VAL A 414 20.50 -1.06 11.90
CA VAL A 414 19.23 -1.79 11.81
C VAL A 414 18.55 -1.51 10.48
N HIS A 415 17.83 -2.49 9.95
CA HIS A 415 16.88 -2.27 8.85
C HIS A 415 15.47 -2.72 9.22
N VAL A 416 14.50 -2.06 8.59
CA VAL A 416 13.07 -2.39 8.60
C VAL A 416 12.65 -2.84 7.20
N GLY A 417 11.42 -3.28 7.01
CA GLY A 417 10.89 -3.57 5.68
C GLY A 417 10.20 -2.37 5.05
N LEU A 418 10.43 -2.16 3.76
CA LEU A 418 9.69 -1.23 2.92
C LEU A 418 9.01 -2.00 1.79
N VAL A 419 7.69 -1.85 1.66
CA VAL A 419 6.95 -2.36 0.51
C VAL A 419 7.13 -1.41 -0.68
N CYS A 420 7.49 -1.97 -1.83
CA CYS A 420 7.69 -1.25 -3.07
C CYS A 420 6.96 -1.91 -4.24
N ASP A 421 6.58 -1.10 -5.23
CA ASP A 421 5.99 -1.57 -6.47
C ASP A 421 7.06 -1.86 -7.52
N THR A 422 6.92 -2.98 -8.22
CA THR A 422 7.90 -3.48 -9.19
C THR A 422 7.40 -3.42 -10.62
N ARG A 423 6.33 -2.66 -10.89
CA ARG A 423 5.75 -2.57 -12.24
C ARG A 423 6.80 -2.13 -13.28
N PRO A 424 6.70 -2.68 -14.50
CA PRO A 424 7.52 -2.24 -15.60
C PRO A 424 7.31 -0.76 -15.91
N GLU A 425 8.42 -0.07 -16.23
CA GLU A 425 8.41 1.33 -16.66
C GLU A 425 8.02 1.39 -18.15
N ARG A 426 6.78 0.99 -18.47
CA ARG A 426 6.26 0.82 -19.83
C ARG A 426 4.84 1.35 -19.95
N ILE A 427 4.49 1.84 -21.14
CA ILE A 427 3.15 2.38 -21.40
C ILE A 427 2.07 1.32 -21.14
N GLY A 428 1.09 1.68 -20.31
CA GLY A 428 -0.04 0.82 -19.94
C GLY A 428 0.25 -0.21 -18.85
N ALA A 429 1.46 -0.22 -18.25
CA ALA A 429 1.79 -1.14 -17.14
C ALA A 429 0.91 -0.90 -15.89
N ASP A 430 0.39 0.31 -15.72
CA ASP A 430 -0.56 0.67 -14.68
C ASP A 430 -1.94 -0.01 -14.86
N ARG A 431 -2.25 -0.48 -16.07
CA ARG A 431 -3.50 -1.16 -16.44
C ARG A 431 -3.39 -2.69 -16.46
N VAL A 432 -2.20 -3.25 -16.24
CA VAL A 432 -2.00 -4.70 -16.19
C VAL A 432 -2.20 -5.19 -14.76
N HIS A 433 -3.21 -6.04 -14.56
CA HIS A 433 -3.49 -6.65 -13.27
C HIS A 433 -2.40 -7.67 -12.91
N GLY A 434 -2.07 -7.79 -11.63
CA GLY A 434 -1.07 -8.74 -11.13
C GLY A 434 -0.57 -8.42 -9.73
N MET A 435 0.29 -9.28 -9.20
CA MET A 435 0.97 -9.06 -7.92
C MET A 435 2.36 -8.46 -8.16
N TYR A 436 2.52 -7.16 -7.88
CA TYR A 436 3.77 -6.41 -8.15
C TYR A 436 4.49 -5.93 -6.88
N LEU A 437 4.00 -6.32 -5.70
CA LEU A 437 4.62 -5.87 -4.45
C LEU A 437 5.89 -6.68 -4.17
N ASN A 438 6.93 -5.97 -3.74
CA ASN A 438 8.13 -6.55 -3.17
C ASN A 438 8.47 -5.85 -1.86
N THR A 439 8.91 -6.62 -0.87
CA THR A 439 9.25 -6.10 0.46
C THR A 439 10.75 -6.15 0.65
N VAL A 440 11.39 -4.98 0.73
CA VAL A 440 12.85 -4.88 0.72
C VAL A 440 13.39 -4.31 2.05
N PRO A 441 14.61 -4.68 2.47
CA PRO A 441 15.25 -4.05 3.62
C PRO A 441 15.48 -2.56 3.39
N PHE A 442 15.15 -1.75 4.39
CA PHE A 442 15.32 -0.31 4.39
C PHE A 442 16.10 0.13 5.64
N PRO A 443 17.31 0.68 5.49
CA PRO A 443 18.14 1.09 6.62
C PRO A 443 17.49 2.18 7.50
N VAL A 444 17.69 2.07 8.80
CA VAL A 444 17.28 3.07 9.78
C VAL A 444 18.41 4.10 9.97
N ASP A 445 18.20 5.33 9.53
CA ASP A 445 19.14 6.44 9.74
C ASP A 445 18.85 7.17 11.06
N ARG A 446 19.78 7.06 12.03
CA ARG A 446 19.74 7.75 13.32
C ARG A 446 20.67 8.96 13.38
N SER A 447 21.40 9.25 12.31
CA SER A 447 22.46 10.27 12.27
C SER A 447 21.96 11.65 11.88
N ALA A 448 20.80 11.72 11.22
CA ALA A 448 20.23 12.97 10.71
C ALA A 448 20.02 14.01 11.85
N PRO A 449 20.57 15.23 11.72
CA PRO A 449 20.55 16.21 12.80
C PRO A 449 19.20 16.94 12.95
N SER A 450 18.38 16.96 11.90
CA SER A 450 17.06 17.59 11.93
C SER A 450 16.00 16.74 11.24
N TRP A 451 14.71 17.01 11.51
CA TRP A 451 13.61 16.31 10.85
C TRP A 451 13.66 16.42 9.33
N ARG A 452 13.90 17.61 8.80
CA ARG A 452 14.08 17.84 7.36
C ARG A 452 15.25 17.03 6.79
N ASP A 453 16.36 16.93 7.51
CA ASP A 453 17.52 16.16 7.04
C ASP A 453 17.24 14.65 7.10
N LEU A 454 16.44 14.17 8.05
CA LEU A 454 15.99 12.79 8.09
C LEU A 454 15.11 12.46 6.88
N VAL A 455 14.14 13.33 6.56
CA VAL A 455 13.29 13.17 5.37
C VAL A 455 14.14 13.12 4.08
N ARG A 456 15.14 14.00 3.98
CA ARG A 456 16.09 14.01 2.84
C ARG A 456 16.92 12.73 2.76
N SER A 457 17.37 12.21 3.90
CA SER A 457 18.11 10.95 3.96
C SER A 457 17.25 9.78 3.50
N VAL A 458 16.04 9.67 4.03
CA VAL A 458 15.04 8.66 3.62
C VAL A 458 14.77 8.75 2.12
N PHE A 459 14.46 9.94 1.61
CA PHE A 459 14.18 10.12 0.18
C PHE A 459 15.38 9.71 -0.70
N ARG A 460 16.61 10.02 -0.28
CA ARG A 460 17.82 9.59 -1.00
C ARG A 460 17.95 8.07 -1.05
N GLN A 461 17.64 7.38 0.05
CA GLN A 461 17.64 5.92 0.10
C GLN A 461 16.54 5.33 -0.81
N GLU A 462 15.35 5.94 -0.83
CA GLU A 462 14.27 5.55 -1.74
C GLU A 462 14.63 5.71 -3.23
N VAL A 463 15.35 6.80 -3.57
CA VAL A 463 15.88 7.01 -4.91
C VAL A 463 16.96 5.98 -5.25
N GLY A 464 17.81 5.64 -4.28
CA GLY A 464 18.90 4.67 -4.43
C GLY A 464 18.41 3.24 -4.63
N LEU A 465 17.35 2.83 -3.92
CA LEU A 465 16.81 1.48 -4.04
C LEU A 465 16.00 1.25 -5.32
N TRP A 466 15.48 2.32 -5.93
CA TRP A 466 14.51 2.21 -7.02
C TRP A 466 14.98 1.35 -8.20
N PRO A 467 16.22 1.46 -8.70
CA PRO A 467 16.72 0.59 -9.79
C PRO A 467 16.75 -0.90 -9.41
N HIS A 468 16.94 -1.21 -8.13
CA HIS A 468 17.17 -2.55 -7.61
C HIS A 468 15.90 -3.22 -7.05
N ARG A 469 14.77 -2.52 -7.07
CA ARG A 469 13.49 -2.92 -6.44
C ARG A 469 12.92 -4.25 -6.93
N ARG A 470 13.32 -4.70 -8.12
CA ARG A 470 12.83 -5.95 -8.73
C ARG A 470 13.56 -7.20 -8.22
N TYR A 471 14.64 -7.04 -7.45
CA TYR A 471 15.31 -8.17 -6.85
C TYR A 471 14.43 -8.71 -5.70
N PRO A 472 13.94 -9.95 -5.78
CA PRO A 472 12.83 -10.38 -4.93
C PRO A 472 13.28 -10.71 -3.50
N MET A 473 12.42 -10.42 -2.53
CA MET A 473 12.70 -10.66 -1.10
C MET A 473 13.14 -12.10 -0.81
N PRO A 474 12.51 -13.17 -1.35
CA PRO A 474 12.96 -14.53 -1.11
C PRO A 474 14.40 -14.80 -1.54
N ALA A 475 14.91 -14.11 -2.58
CA ALA A 475 16.31 -14.24 -2.97
C ALA A 475 17.25 -13.58 -1.94
N LEU A 476 16.85 -12.45 -1.37
CA LEU A 476 17.57 -11.81 -0.25
C LEU A 476 17.57 -12.70 0.99
N GLN A 477 16.40 -13.24 1.34
CA GLN A 477 16.23 -14.14 2.48
C GLN A 477 17.08 -15.40 2.36
N ARG A 478 17.25 -15.98 1.16
CA ARG A 478 18.16 -17.13 0.96
C ARG A 478 19.63 -16.80 1.13
N SER A 479 20.03 -15.55 0.89
CA SER A 479 21.39 -15.09 1.20
C SER A 479 21.59 -14.69 2.66
N TRP A 480 20.52 -14.72 3.47
CA TRP A 480 20.52 -14.36 4.89
C TRP A 480 20.40 -15.61 5.77
N SER A 481 21.36 -15.82 6.67
CA SER A 481 21.43 -17.03 7.50
C SER A 481 20.82 -16.88 8.90
N SER A 482 20.44 -15.67 9.32
CA SER A 482 20.19 -15.34 10.74
C SER A 482 18.70 -15.17 11.05
N GLY A 483 17.84 -16.08 10.56
CA GLY A 483 16.39 -16.02 10.78
C GLY A 483 15.64 -15.17 9.76
N ARG A 484 14.54 -14.51 10.17
CA ARG A 484 13.75 -13.65 9.28
C ARG A 484 14.51 -12.35 8.97
N LEU A 485 14.58 -12.00 7.69
CA LEU A 485 15.23 -10.77 7.23
C LEU A 485 14.38 -9.52 7.51
N ILE A 486 13.06 -9.66 7.54
CA ILE A 486 12.11 -8.56 7.74
C ILE A 486 10.94 -9.08 8.57
N ASP A 487 10.64 -8.41 9.68
CA ASP A 487 9.49 -8.74 10.53
C ASP A 487 8.66 -7.50 10.93
N THR A 488 9.02 -6.32 10.41
CA THR A 488 8.30 -5.06 10.63
C THR A 488 8.34 -4.26 9.34
N ILE A 489 7.16 -3.97 8.77
CA ILE A 489 7.04 -3.39 7.43
C ILE A 489 6.32 -2.05 7.43
N PHE A 490 6.72 -1.20 6.48
CA PHE A 490 6.02 0.01 6.12
C PHE A 490 5.52 -0.09 4.68
N ASN A 491 4.23 0.16 4.48
CA ASN A 491 3.58 0.19 3.19
C ASN A 491 2.88 1.53 3.02
N PHE A 492 3.18 2.27 1.95
CA PHE A 492 2.48 3.51 1.63
C PHE A 492 1.51 3.31 0.49
N VAL A 493 0.27 3.74 0.71
CA VAL A 493 -0.83 3.51 -0.21
C VAL A 493 -1.56 4.82 -0.43
N ASP A 494 -1.59 5.28 -1.68
CA ASP A 494 -2.37 6.44 -2.11
C ASP A 494 -3.27 6.02 -3.28
N PHE A 495 -4.49 5.57 -2.94
CA PHE A 495 -5.44 5.11 -3.94
C PHE A 495 -6.15 6.30 -4.58
N HIS A 496 -5.58 6.82 -5.66
CA HIS A 496 -6.25 7.75 -6.55
C HIS A 496 -7.14 6.96 -7.52
N GLY A 497 -8.47 7.02 -7.37
CA GLY A 497 -9.39 6.45 -8.37
C GLY A 497 -10.64 5.75 -7.86
N VAL A 498 -10.85 5.64 -6.55
CA VAL A 498 -12.15 5.19 -6.01
C VAL A 498 -13.09 6.38 -5.97
N ASP A 499 -14.18 6.31 -6.74
CA ASP A 499 -15.25 7.28 -6.67
C ASP A 499 -16.06 7.01 -5.39
N THR A 500 -15.84 7.84 -4.36
CA THR A 500 -16.51 7.73 -3.05
C THR A 500 -18.00 8.07 -3.12
N ASP A 501 -18.47 8.69 -4.20
CA ASP A 501 -19.90 8.91 -4.42
C ASP A 501 -20.59 7.61 -4.86
N VAL A 502 -19.84 6.69 -5.48
CA VAL A 502 -20.32 5.38 -5.96
C VAL A 502 -20.04 4.26 -4.97
N VAL A 503 -18.86 4.25 -4.35
CA VAL A 503 -18.39 3.21 -3.44
C VAL A 503 -18.35 3.78 -2.03
N ASP A 504 -19.06 3.15 -1.10
CA ASP A 504 -18.92 3.48 0.32
C ASP A 504 -17.65 2.84 0.90
N VAL A 505 -16.53 3.57 0.79
CA VAL A 505 -15.22 3.15 1.28
C VAL A 505 -15.19 3.00 2.81
N ALA A 506 -16.09 3.68 3.54
CA ALA A 506 -16.20 3.57 4.99
C ALA A 506 -16.96 2.31 5.43
N ALA A 507 -17.89 1.82 4.59
CA ALA A 507 -18.56 0.53 4.77
C ALA A 507 -17.73 -0.66 4.24
N GLY A 508 -16.74 -0.40 3.38
CA GLY A 508 -15.85 -1.43 2.84
C GLY A 508 -14.97 -2.05 3.93
N ARG A 509 -14.94 -3.37 3.99
CA ARG A 509 -14.08 -4.11 4.92
C ARG A 509 -12.96 -4.79 4.15
N GLY A 510 -11.72 -4.39 4.42
CA GLY A 510 -10.56 -5.24 4.14
C GLY A 510 -10.60 -6.41 5.11
N GLY A 511 -10.86 -7.60 4.61
CA GLY A 511 -10.99 -8.79 5.44
C GLY A 511 -9.65 -9.26 5.98
N ASN A 512 -9.73 -10.12 6.99
CA ASN A 512 -8.72 -10.95 7.64
C ASN A 512 -7.25 -10.90 7.14
N LEU A 513 -6.65 -9.72 7.01
CA LEU A 513 -5.21 -9.57 6.83
C LEU A 513 -4.58 -9.75 8.21
N ARG A 514 -4.60 -10.99 8.70
CA ARG A 514 -3.68 -11.40 9.75
C ARG A 514 -2.29 -11.18 9.17
N THR A 515 -1.61 -10.16 9.67
CA THR A 515 -0.26 -9.87 9.22
C THR A 515 0.66 -11.01 9.64
N GLU A 516 1.54 -11.44 8.74
CA GLU A 516 2.61 -12.38 9.07
C GLU A 516 3.79 -11.70 9.77
N PHE A 517 3.80 -10.36 9.79
CA PHE A 517 4.82 -9.51 10.40
C PHE A 517 4.41 -9.16 11.83
N ALA A 518 5.38 -8.91 12.72
CA ALA A 518 5.10 -8.39 14.06
C ALA A 518 4.32 -7.06 13.99
N LEU A 519 4.66 -6.21 13.02
CA LEU A 519 3.94 -4.97 12.73
C LEU A 519 3.94 -4.68 11.23
N ASN A 520 2.76 -4.36 10.70
CA ASN A 520 2.56 -3.80 9.37
C ASN A 520 1.92 -2.40 9.49
N VAL A 521 2.66 -1.37 9.07
CA VAL A 521 2.16 0.01 9.03
C VAL A 521 1.72 0.34 7.61
N ILE A 522 0.40 0.45 7.41
CA ILE A 522 -0.20 0.93 6.17
C ILE A 522 -0.41 2.44 6.30
N ALA A 523 0.46 3.22 5.67
CA ALA A 523 0.42 4.66 5.66
C ALA A 523 -0.39 5.21 4.49
N ARG A 524 -1.27 6.17 4.78
CA ARG A 524 -2.00 7.01 3.82
C ARG A 524 -1.74 8.48 4.15
N PRO A 525 -1.95 9.42 3.21
CA PRO A 525 -1.76 10.85 3.49
C PRO A 525 -2.59 11.41 4.66
N ASP A 526 -3.68 10.75 5.02
CA ASP A 526 -4.65 11.18 6.04
C ASP A 526 -4.67 10.29 7.30
N ARG A 527 -4.03 9.12 7.30
CA ARG A 527 -4.04 8.17 8.42
C ARG A 527 -2.93 7.11 8.34
N LEU A 528 -2.59 6.51 9.48
CA LEU A 528 -1.82 5.26 9.57
C LEU A 528 -2.73 4.16 10.10
N GLY A 529 -2.70 2.98 9.47
CA GLY A 529 -3.26 1.74 10.00
C GLY A 529 -2.14 0.82 10.45
N LEU A 530 -2.22 0.30 11.67
CA LEU A 530 -1.24 -0.59 12.26
C LEU A 530 -1.89 -1.96 12.50
N SER A 531 -1.53 -2.94 11.67
CA SER A 531 -1.87 -4.35 11.87
C SER A 531 -0.70 -5.02 12.58
N HIS A 532 -0.97 -5.85 13.58
CA HIS A 532 0.08 -6.44 14.41
C HIS A 532 -0.20 -7.91 14.71
N ASP A 533 0.86 -8.72 14.93
CA ASP A 533 0.72 -10.07 15.46
C ASP A 533 0.63 -10.01 16.99
N PRO A 534 -0.49 -10.45 17.62
CA PRO A 534 -0.66 -10.44 19.07
C PRO A 534 0.44 -11.19 19.85
N ARG A 535 1.11 -12.15 19.19
CA ARG A 535 2.23 -12.91 19.77
C ARG A 535 3.50 -12.09 19.90
N ALA A 536 3.71 -11.13 18.99
CA ALA A 536 4.88 -10.27 18.98
C ALA A 536 4.62 -8.95 19.72
N MET A 537 3.37 -8.48 19.71
CA MET A 537 2.99 -7.19 20.25
C MET A 537 1.53 -7.25 20.76
N SER A 538 1.25 -6.81 21.98
CA SER A 538 -0.14 -6.61 22.40
C SER A 538 -0.74 -5.34 21.78
N ARG A 539 -2.07 -5.25 21.70
CA ARG A 539 -2.75 -4.05 21.19
C ARG A 539 -2.36 -2.76 21.93
N ALA A 540 -2.15 -2.81 23.25
CA ALA A 540 -1.68 -1.66 24.02
C ALA A 540 -0.31 -1.15 23.57
N GLN A 541 0.58 -2.06 23.15
CA GLN A 541 1.88 -1.72 22.58
C GLN A 541 1.74 -1.20 21.14
N ALA A 542 0.84 -1.76 20.33
CA ALA A 542 0.53 -1.22 19.00
C ALA A 542 -0.01 0.22 19.10
N GLU A 543 -0.88 0.49 20.08
CA GLU A 543 -1.38 1.84 20.39
C GLU A 543 -0.26 2.78 20.87
N LEU A 544 0.72 2.27 21.62
CA LEU A 544 1.91 3.04 22.00
C LEU A 544 2.74 3.42 20.77
N VAL A 545 3.00 2.48 19.87
CA VAL A 545 3.69 2.76 18.60
C VAL A 545 2.91 3.78 17.78
N GLY A 546 1.59 3.64 17.69
CA GLY A 546 0.71 4.61 17.02
C GLY A 546 0.83 6.02 17.60
N ARG A 547 0.87 6.15 18.93
CA ARG A 547 1.11 7.45 19.61
C ARG A 547 2.51 8.00 19.34
N MET A 548 3.54 7.14 19.34
CA MET A 548 4.92 7.54 19.01
C MET A 548 5.01 8.09 17.58
N LEU A 549 4.41 7.40 16.61
CA LEU A 549 4.38 7.82 15.21
C LEU A 549 3.68 9.18 15.08
N ARG A 550 2.51 9.34 15.71
CA ARG A 550 1.79 10.62 15.70
C ARG A 550 2.60 11.74 16.34
N ALA A 551 3.21 11.51 17.50
CA ALA A 551 4.00 12.52 18.20
C ALA A 551 5.22 12.97 17.38
N VAL A 552 5.91 12.04 16.69
CA VAL A 552 7.00 12.39 15.77
C VAL A 552 6.49 13.24 14.62
N LEU A 553 5.35 12.88 14.02
CA LEU A 553 4.73 13.65 12.93
C LEU A 553 4.26 15.04 13.37
N GLU A 554 3.75 15.18 14.60
CA GLU A 554 3.40 16.47 15.21
C GLU A 554 4.66 17.34 15.40
N ALA A 555 5.75 16.76 15.89
CA ALA A 555 7.03 17.48 16.04
C ALA A 555 7.63 17.91 14.69
N MET A 556 7.59 17.02 13.69
CA MET A 556 7.97 17.32 12.30
C MET A 556 7.15 18.47 11.71
N ALA A 557 5.83 18.47 11.95
CA ALA A 557 4.92 19.50 11.48
C ALA A 557 5.12 20.86 12.19
N ALA A 558 5.47 20.83 13.48
CA ALA A 558 5.67 22.03 14.29
C ALA A 558 7.01 22.73 14.04
N ASP A 559 8.10 21.97 13.93
CA ASP A 559 9.44 22.49 13.66
C ASP A 559 10.25 21.55 12.77
N PRO A 560 10.18 21.70 11.43
CA PRO A 560 10.99 20.96 10.46
C PRO A 560 12.50 20.93 10.72
N ARG A 561 13.04 21.91 11.46
CA ARG A 561 14.48 22.02 11.76
C ARG A 561 14.83 21.56 13.18
N GLY A 562 13.83 21.09 13.93
CA GLY A 562 14.01 20.52 15.26
C GLY A 562 14.90 19.27 15.25
N ASP A 563 15.52 18.97 16.39
CA ASP A 563 16.49 17.88 16.54
C ASP A 563 15.83 16.51 16.38
N ALA A 564 16.26 15.77 15.35
CA ALA A 564 15.78 14.42 15.09
C ALA A 564 16.48 13.35 15.96
N ARG A 565 17.58 13.70 16.65
CA ARG A 565 18.39 12.76 17.45
C ARG A 565 17.99 12.73 18.92
N GLY A 566 17.29 13.77 19.38
CA GLY A 566 16.76 13.87 20.74
C GLY A 566 15.75 12.77 21.07
N PRO A 567 15.32 12.67 22.34
CA PRO A 567 14.31 11.70 22.76
C PRO A 567 13.01 11.86 21.96
N LEU A 568 12.24 10.78 21.82
CA LEU A 568 10.94 10.87 21.15
C LEU A 568 10.05 11.90 21.87
N PRO A 569 9.29 12.73 21.13
CA PRO A 569 8.47 13.82 21.68
C PRO A 569 7.16 13.29 22.27
N LEU A 570 7.22 12.19 23.02
CA LEU A 570 6.11 11.71 23.81
C LEU A 570 5.89 12.75 24.92
N GLY A 571 4.86 13.60 24.77
CA GLY A 571 4.34 14.37 25.90
C GLY A 571 4.12 13.43 27.09
N ALA A 572 4.11 13.97 28.32
CA ALA A 572 4.01 13.17 29.54
C ALA A 572 3.00 12.02 29.35
N ALA A 573 3.50 10.78 29.37
CA ALA A 573 2.64 9.61 29.24
C ALA A 573 1.48 9.73 30.23
N PRO A 574 0.27 9.23 29.93
CA PRO A 574 -0.70 9.01 31.00
C PRO A 574 0.05 8.19 32.04
N ALA A 575 0.22 8.78 33.23
CA ALA A 575 1.02 8.19 34.29
C ALA A 575 0.62 6.72 34.38
N ALA A 576 1.59 5.81 34.21
CA ALA A 576 1.35 4.41 34.51
C ALA A 576 0.65 4.41 35.87
N LYS A 577 -0.53 3.76 35.96
CA LYS A 577 -1.18 3.59 37.25
C LYS A 577 -0.06 3.09 38.17
N PRO A 578 0.29 3.81 39.25
CA PRO A 578 1.32 3.34 40.14
C PRO A 578 0.92 1.89 40.48
N PRO A 579 1.87 0.94 40.47
CA PRO A 579 1.56 -0.42 40.86
C PRO A 579 0.75 -0.34 42.14
N ALA A 580 -0.40 -1.03 42.18
CA ALA A 580 -1.27 -1.01 43.34
C ALA A 580 -0.38 -1.19 44.58
N HIS A 581 -0.49 -0.27 45.53
CA HIS A 581 0.38 -0.24 46.69
C HIS A 581 0.40 -1.64 47.29
N VAL A 582 1.55 -2.32 47.23
CA VAL A 582 1.68 -3.67 47.76
C VAL A 582 1.59 -3.52 49.28
N ALA A 583 0.40 -3.77 49.81
CA ALA A 583 0.09 -3.56 51.24
C ALA A 583 0.66 -4.68 52.11
N ALA A 584 1.03 -5.80 51.51
CA ALA A 584 1.59 -6.97 52.17
C ALA A 584 2.47 -7.76 51.20
N THR A 585 3.54 -8.32 51.72
CA THR A 585 4.41 -9.27 51.04
C THR A 585 3.71 -10.62 50.85
N LEU A 586 4.20 -11.44 49.90
CA LEU A 586 3.58 -12.73 49.59
C LEU A 586 3.49 -13.65 50.83
N HIS A 587 4.49 -13.64 51.71
CA HIS A 587 4.49 -14.47 52.91
C HIS A 587 3.46 -13.99 53.96
N GLU A 588 3.23 -12.69 54.07
CA GLU A 588 2.18 -12.12 54.93
C GLU A 588 0.79 -12.52 54.42
N LEU A 589 0.56 -12.47 53.10
CA LEU A 589 -0.70 -12.91 52.51
C LEU A 589 -0.95 -14.42 52.70
N VAL A 590 0.09 -15.24 52.57
CA VAL A 590 0.03 -16.68 52.87
C VAL A 590 -0.29 -16.91 54.35
N GLY A 591 0.37 -16.18 55.26
CA GLY A 591 0.11 -16.25 56.71
C GLY A 591 -1.31 -15.84 57.08
N GLU A 592 -1.83 -14.75 56.52
CA GLU A 592 -3.22 -14.32 56.75
C GLU A 592 -4.24 -15.33 56.21
N ARG A 593 -3.97 -15.94 55.04
CA ARG A 593 -4.83 -16.95 54.45
C ARG A 593 -4.86 -18.22 55.30
N ALA A 594 -3.70 -18.68 55.76
CA ALA A 594 -3.56 -19.83 56.65
C ALA A 594 -4.22 -19.58 58.02
N ALA A 595 -4.16 -18.36 58.56
CA ALA A 595 -4.84 -18.01 59.80
C ALA A 595 -6.37 -17.94 59.66
N ARG A 596 -6.87 -17.49 58.50
CA ARG A 596 -8.32 -17.40 58.24
C ARG A 596 -8.96 -18.73 57.87
N HIS A 597 -8.22 -19.60 57.21
CA HIS A 597 -8.69 -20.87 56.68
C HIS A 597 -7.66 -22.00 56.89
N PRO A 598 -7.30 -22.31 58.15
CA PRO A 598 -6.25 -23.30 58.46
C PRO A 598 -6.58 -24.72 58.00
N GLU A 599 -7.85 -25.00 57.72
CA GLU A 599 -8.35 -26.29 57.24
C GLU A 599 -8.34 -26.44 55.71
N HIS A 600 -8.04 -25.37 54.96
CA HIS A 600 -8.04 -25.39 53.50
C HIS A 600 -6.75 -25.98 52.96
N LEU A 601 -6.86 -26.97 52.08
CA LEU A 601 -5.73 -27.57 51.37
C LEU A 601 -4.87 -26.51 50.65
N ALA A 602 -3.63 -26.33 51.10
CA ALA A 602 -2.68 -25.35 50.57
C ALA A 602 -1.63 -25.98 49.63
N VAL A 603 -1.19 -27.21 49.89
CA VAL A 603 -0.17 -27.90 49.07
C VAL A 603 -0.52 -29.38 48.90
N VAL A 604 -0.37 -29.89 47.67
CA VAL A 604 -0.45 -31.32 47.35
C VAL A 604 0.84 -31.74 46.68
N SER A 605 1.50 -32.76 47.22
CA SER A 605 2.69 -33.37 46.62
C SER A 605 2.62 -34.89 46.76
N GLY A 606 2.21 -35.57 45.70
CA GLY A 606 1.91 -37.00 45.74
C GLY A 606 0.75 -37.27 46.70
N ASP A 607 0.93 -38.20 47.63
CA ASP A 607 -0.08 -38.56 48.64
C ASP A 607 -0.08 -37.63 49.86
N ILE A 608 0.80 -36.62 49.91
CA ILE A 608 0.91 -35.68 51.03
C ILE A 608 0.10 -34.42 50.72
N THR A 609 -0.82 -34.11 51.62
CA THR A 609 -1.65 -32.90 51.61
C THR A 609 -1.36 -32.06 52.84
N LEU A 610 -1.05 -30.78 52.65
CA LEU A 610 -0.89 -29.79 53.73
C LEU A 610 -2.01 -28.76 53.61
N SER A 611 -2.70 -28.50 54.72
CA SER A 611 -3.64 -27.39 54.87
C SER A 611 -2.96 -26.15 55.44
#